data_AF-A0A6A3G4T4-F1
#
_entry.id   AF-A0A6A3G4T4-F1
#
_cell.length_a   1.000
_cell.length_b   1.000
_cell.length_c   1.000
_cell.angle_alpha   90.00
_cell.angle_beta   90.00
_cell.angle_gamma   90.00
#
_symmetry.space_group_name_H-M   'P 1'
#
loop_
_entity.id
_entity.type
_entity.pdbx_description
1 polymer ?
#
loop_
_entity_poly.entity_id
_entity_poly.type
_entity_poly.pdbx_seq_one_letter_code
_entity_poly.pdbx_strand_id
1 'polypeptide(L)'
;MPPAVRNWRGQLSKRDRQDWTRLSKLFKREYCKSKLSEAERYYTMTQRKGEKALAFLYRLNLAAERAGVYFRKSSKKREQHLRQFVRNLSDES
;
A
#
# COMPACT_ATOMS: atom_id res chain seq x y z
N MET A 1 -9.55 -23.19 -13.76
CA MET A 1 -9.53 -22.55 -12.42
C MET A 1 -9.21 -23.60 -11.37
N PRO A 2 -8.34 -23.32 -10.38
CA PRO A 2 -8.12 -24.22 -9.26
C PRO A 2 -9.44 -24.55 -8.54
N PRO A 3 -9.61 -25.77 -7.99
CA PRO A 3 -10.83 -26.17 -7.26
C PRO A 3 -11.24 -25.17 -6.17
N ALA A 4 -10.26 -24.52 -5.53
CA ALA A 4 -10.46 -23.50 -4.49
C ALA A 4 -11.26 -22.27 -4.98
N VAL A 5 -11.03 -21.80 -6.21
CA VAL A 5 -11.68 -20.61 -6.77
C VAL A 5 -13.15 -20.89 -7.08
N ARG A 6 -13.47 -22.12 -7.52
CA ARG A 6 -14.83 -22.53 -7.88
C ARG A 6 -15.74 -22.66 -6.64
N ASN A 7 -15.15 -22.87 -5.47
CA ASN A 7 -15.88 -23.05 -4.20
C ASN A 7 -16.09 -21.73 -3.42
N TRP A 8 -15.23 -20.71 -3.59
CA TRP A 8 -15.34 -19.47 -2.80
C TRP A 8 -16.64 -18.70 -3.00
N ARG A 9 -17.09 -18.50 -4.24
CA ARG A 9 -18.34 -17.78 -4.49
C ARG A 9 -19.54 -18.53 -3.89
N GLY A 10 -19.49 -19.85 -3.85
CA GLY A 10 -20.54 -20.70 -3.26
C GLY A 10 -20.64 -20.57 -1.74
N GLN A 11 -19.53 -20.22 -1.07
CA GLN A 11 -19.48 -20.00 0.38
C GLN A 11 -20.04 -18.63 0.82
N LEU A 12 -20.29 -17.72 -0.13
CA LEU A 12 -20.84 -16.40 0.17
C LEU A 12 -22.36 -16.44 0.37
N SER A 13 -22.85 -15.57 1.25
CA SER A 13 -24.29 -15.39 1.47
C SER A 13 -25.01 -15.02 0.15
N LYS A 14 -26.30 -15.32 0.04
CA LYS A 14 -27.09 -14.95 -1.15
C LYS A 14 -27.05 -13.43 -1.41
N ARG A 15 -27.08 -12.63 -0.33
CA ARG A 15 -26.98 -11.16 -0.37
C ARG A 15 -25.66 -10.70 -1.00
N ASP A 16 -24.55 -11.27 -0.55
CA ASP A 16 -23.22 -10.90 -1.08
C ASP A 16 -23.01 -11.39 -2.51
N ARG A 17 -23.67 -12.47 -2.93
CA ARG A 17 -23.62 -13.00 -4.31
C ARG A 17 -24.42 -12.17 -5.32
N GLN A 18 -25.49 -11.52 -4.88
CA GLN A 18 -26.43 -10.77 -5.74
C GLN A 18 -26.08 -9.28 -5.86
N ASP A 19 -25.31 -8.74 -4.91
CA ASP A 19 -24.82 -7.36 -4.95
C ASP A 19 -23.39 -7.30 -5.49
N TRP A 20 -23.23 -6.74 -6.69
CA TRP A 20 -21.93 -6.62 -7.36
C TRP A 20 -20.91 -5.79 -6.58
N THR A 21 -21.35 -4.75 -5.85
CA THR A 21 -20.49 -3.90 -5.03
C THR A 21 -19.93 -4.70 -3.84
N ARG A 22 -20.76 -5.54 -3.22
CA ARG A 22 -20.32 -6.40 -2.11
C ARG A 22 -19.44 -7.54 -2.59
N LEU A 23 -19.85 -8.21 -3.68
CA LEU A 23 -19.10 -9.30 -4.28
C LEU A 23 -17.68 -8.87 -4.68
N SER A 24 -17.55 -7.71 -5.35
CA SER A 24 -16.26 -7.18 -5.79
C SER A 24 -15.34 -6.79 -4.63
N LYS A 25 -15.88 -6.23 -3.52
CA LYS A 25 -15.10 -5.96 -2.29
C LYS A 25 -14.55 -7.25 -1.68
N LEU A 26 -15.39 -8.28 -1.57
CA LEU A 26 -14.98 -9.59 -1.03
C LEU A 26 -13.95 -10.26 -1.93
N PHE A 27 -14.12 -10.19 -3.25
CA PHE A 27 -13.18 -10.73 -4.22
C PHE A 27 -11.81 -10.06 -4.12
N LYS A 28 -11.79 -8.71 -4.08
CA LYS A 28 -10.55 -7.96 -3.91
C LYS A 28 -9.85 -8.31 -2.59
N ARG A 29 -10.62 -8.47 -1.51
CA ARG A 29 -10.07 -8.88 -0.21
C ARG A 29 -9.50 -10.28 -0.23
N GLU A 30 -10.12 -11.23 -0.91
CA GLU A 30 -9.71 -12.63 -0.90
C GLU A 30 -8.54 -12.89 -1.85
N TYR A 31 -8.66 -12.42 -3.08
CA TYR A 31 -7.77 -12.78 -4.19
C TYR A 31 -6.86 -11.63 -4.63
N CYS A 32 -7.31 -10.39 -4.49
CA CYS A 32 -6.47 -9.22 -4.76
C CYS A 32 -5.72 -8.77 -3.49
N LYS A 33 -5.34 -9.71 -2.61
CA LYS A 33 -4.27 -9.51 -1.61
C LYS A 33 -2.93 -9.35 -2.33
N SER A 34 -2.83 -8.42 -3.27
CA SER A 34 -1.54 -7.95 -3.74
C SER A 34 -0.84 -7.40 -2.50
N LYS A 35 0.17 -8.13 -2.01
CA LYS A 35 1.20 -7.49 -1.22
C LYS A 35 1.75 -6.44 -2.16
N LEU A 36 1.42 -5.17 -1.91
CA LEU A 36 2.05 -4.04 -2.60
C LEU A 36 3.54 -4.38 -2.70
N SER A 37 4.07 -4.31 -3.92
CA SER A 37 5.51 -4.44 -4.13
C SER A 37 6.22 -3.45 -3.23
N GLU A 38 7.47 -3.72 -2.85
CA GLU A 38 8.21 -2.78 -2.00
C GLU A 38 8.29 -1.38 -2.66
N ALA A 39 8.36 -1.33 -3.99
CA ALA A 39 8.29 -0.10 -4.77
C ALA A 39 6.95 0.62 -4.59
N GLU A 40 5.81 -0.07 -4.76
CA GLU A 40 4.49 0.53 -4.55
C GLU A 40 4.35 1.01 -3.10
N ARG A 41 4.78 0.22 -2.12
CA ARG A 41 4.75 0.64 -0.70
C ARG A 41 5.52 1.92 -0.46
N TYR A 42 6.67 2.08 -1.09
CA TYR A 42 7.46 3.31 -0.99
C TYR A 42 6.74 4.51 -1.63
N TYR A 43 6.26 4.37 -2.87
CA TYR A 43 5.67 5.49 -3.61
C TYR A 43 4.29 5.92 -3.12
N THR A 44 3.51 5.02 -2.50
CA THR A 44 2.18 5.32 -1.95
C THR A 44 2.18 5.58 -0.45
N MET A 45 3.35 5.60 0.21
CA MET A 45 3.42 5.74 1.66
C MET A 45 3.02 7.15 2.11
N THR A 46 2.05 7.27 3.02
CA THR A 46 1.68 8.53 3.67
C THR A 46 1.92 8.50 5.18
N GLN A 47 2.07 9.68 5.79
CA GLN A 47 2.11 9.82 7.24
C GLN A 47 0.79 9.34 7.84
N ARG A 48 0.87 8.57 8.92
CA ARG A 48 -0.30 8.10 9.65
C ARG A 48 -0.82 9.21 10.56
N LYS A 49 -2.12 9.21 10.82
CA LYS A 49 -2.72 10.14 11.80
C LYS A 49 -2.01 10.02 13.15
N GLY A 50 -1.54 11.14 13.70
CA GLY A 50 -0.79 11.20 14.97
C GLY A 50 0.65 10.65 14.92
N GLU A 51 1.15 10.21 13.76
CA GLU A 51 2.56 9.85 13.60
C GLU A 51 3.40 11.13 13.52
N LYS A 52 4.44 11.25 14.36
CA LYS A 52 5.38 12.38 14.26
C LYS A 52 6.09 12.36 12.91
N ALA A 53 6.36 13.53 12.33
CA ALA A 53 7.06 13.65 11.05
C ALA A 53 8.40 12.87 11.01
N LEU A 54 9.17 12.89 12.11
CA LEU A 54 10.42 12.13 12.23
C LEU A 54 10.20 10.61 12.16
N ALA A 55 9.15 10.10 12.82
CA ALA A 55 8.82 8.67 12.76
C ALA A 55 8.40 8.26 11.33
N PHE A 56 7.64 9.12 10.65
CA PHE A 56 7.29 8.93 9.25
C PHE A 56 8.54 8.90 8.35
N LEU A 57 9.50 9.82 8.54
CA LEU A 57 10.76 9.84 7.81
C LEU A 57 11.52 8.51 7.96
N TYR A 58 11.63 7.97 9.18
CA TYR A 58 12.29 6.67 9.39
C TYR A 58 11.57 5.53 8.67
N ARG A 59 10.24 5.50 8.71
CA ARG A 59 9.44 4.47 8.00
C ARG A 59 9.59 4.58 6.48
N LEU A 60 9.64 5.80 5.95
CA LEU A 60 9.85 6.06 4.52
C LEU A 60 11.26 5.66 4.07
N ASN A 61 12.29 5.92 4.89
CA ASN A 61 13.67 5.48 4.63
C ASN A 61 13.76 3.95 4.50
N LEU A 62 13.15 3.22 5.44
CA LEU A 62 13.11 1.75 5.41
C LEU A 62 12.38 1.22 4.17
N ALA A 63 11.28 1.87 3.77
CA ALA A 63 10.56 1.52 2.55
C ALA A 63 11.41 1.75 1.30
N ALA A 64 12.15 2.86 1.24
CA ALA A 64 13.06 3.14 0.14
C ALA A 64 14.17 2.09 0.03
N GLU A 65 14.76 1.67 1.16
CA GLU A 65 15.77 0.60 1.18
C GLU A 65 15.20 -0.73 0.66
N ARG A 66 14.00 -1.13 1.11
CA ARG A 66 13.31 -2.33 0.62
C ARG A 66 12.94 -2.25 -0.86
N ALA A 67 12.62 -1.06 -1.35
CA ALA A 67 12.31 -0.79 -2.74
C ALA A 67 13.56 -0.69 -3.65
N GLY A 68 14.78 -0.77 -3.09
CA GLY A 68 16.03 -0.57 -3.85
C GLY A 68 16.27 0.89 -4.25
N VAL A 69 15.62 1.85 -3.60
CA VAL A 69 15.78 3.29 -3.83
C VAL A 69 16.98 3.79 -3.02
N TYR A 70 18.16 3.75 -3.63
CA TYR A 70 19.41 4.22 -3.01
C TYR A 70 19.54 5.75 -3.00
N PHE A 71 18.68 6.44 -2.23
CA PHE A 71 18.62 7.91 -2.16
C PHE A 71 19.90 8.55 -1.58
N ARG A 72 20.69 7.81 -0.79
CA ARG A 72 21.95 8.32 -0.21
C ARG A 72 23.06 8.55 -1.24
N LYS A 73 23.05 7.81 -2.37
CA LYS A 73 24.15 7.76 -3.35
C LYS A 73 24.19 8.93 -4.36
N SER A 74 23.14 9.74 -4.46
CA SER A 74 23.06 10.82 -5.46
C SER A 74 22.24 11.98 -4.92
N SER A 75 22.71 13.22 -5.13
CA SER A 75 21.99 14.43 -4.76
C SER A 75 20.58 14.45 -5.36
N LYS A 76 20.45 14.15 -6.67
CA LYS A 76 19.17 14.07 -7.37
C LYS A 76 18.20 13.06 -6.74
N LYS A 77 18.69 11.86 -6.38
CA LYS A 77 17.85 10.83 -5.73
C LYS A 77 17.44 11.23 -4.31
N ARG A 78 18.34 11.89 -3.58
CA ARG A 78 18.06 12.44 -2.25
C ARG A 78 16.96 13.49 -2.31
N GLU A 79 17.05 14.41 -3.26
CA GLU A 79 16.06 15.46 -3.46
C GLU A 79 14.70 14.88 -3.85
N GLN A 80 14.66 13.87 -4.73
CA GLN A 80 13.43 13.16 -5.06
C GLN A 80 12.81 12.47 -3.83
N HIS A 81 13.64 11.86 -2.99
CA HIS A 81 13.19 11.22 -1.76
C HIS A 81 12.63 12.23 -0.75
N LEU A 82 13.28 13.40 -0.62
CA LEU A 82 12.76 14.49 0.23
C LEU A 82 11.44 15.04 -0.29
N ARG A 83 11.27 15.20 -1.61
CA ARG A 83 9.97 15.55 -2.19
C ARG A 83 8.89 14.53 -1.85
N GLN A 84 9.22 13.24 -1.89
CA GLN A 84 8.30 12.17 -1.50
C GLN A 84 7.93 12.26 -0.02
N PHE A 85 8.87 12.64 0.86
CA PHE A 85 8.60 12.89 2.27
C PHE A 85 7.62 14.05 2.44
N VAL A 86 7.95 15.24 1.92
CA VAL A 86 7.14 16.46 2.09
C VAL A 86 5.74 16.31 1.50
N ARG A 87 5.62 15.74 0.29
CA ARG A 87 4.31 15.54 -0.37
C ARG A 87 3.35 14.67 0.44
N ASN A 88 3.88 13.79 1.27
CA ASN A 88 3.12 12.77 1.97
C ASN A 88 3.00 13.04 3.47
N LEU A 89 3.45 14.21 3.93
CA LEU A 89 3.13 14.70 5.25
C LEU A 89 1.63 14.99 5.32
N SER A 90 1.07 14.76 6.49
CA SER A 90 -0.26 15.22 6.86
C SER A 90 -0.16 16.67 7.33
N ASP A 91 -1.18 17.47 7.05
CA ASP A 91 -1.28 18.85 7.55
C ASP A 91 -1.36 18.94 9.09
N GLU A 92 -1.56 17.80 9.77
CA GLU A 92 -1.60 17.67 11.24
C GLU A 92 -0.20 17.48 11.88
N SER A 93 0.89 17.72 11.13
CA SER A 93 2.28 17.47 11.55
C SER A 93 2.88 18.51 12.49
#